data_AF-A0A9P6S8F6-F1
#
_entry.id   AF-A0A9P6S8F6-F1
#
_cell.length_a   1.000
_cell.length_b   1.000
_cell.length_c   1.000
_cell.angle_alpha   90.00
_cell.angle_beta   90.00
_cell.angle_gamma   90.00
#
_symmetry.space_group_name_H-M   'P 1'
#
loop_
_entity.id
_entity.type
_entity.pdbx_description
1 polymer ?
#
loop_
_entity_poly.entity_id
_entity_poly.type
_entity_poly.pdbx_seq_one_letter_code
_entity_poly.pdbx_strand_id
1 'polypeptide(L)'
;MVGRLELLADVTFVLDKNIRGVKYLNQMSVPTRQEVSTRLRAERIRHVEDMVLFVQEHKRLFPNVLATGRCIKERLCNVDCPEEYQLRILQLLPPLIKPRSIDHNNWTQFITKAQDTNLSFVKSFEPARYNADIAAGRLPQYALVPLRSFIVKGGRPFAGHQINDVAFAFSSTLESIEISGQWRQLRSDQDGPDSTIDDDESTWFLPRLSKLMADMGSMHSYLHLPPEFLSRCPRLVTVNLCDRLGEYNLGNIHQWKPAALPHLTSLRLRGTPAASFHPDTLKNTPELVELRLGISRNRAECYYIPPPEQFIGIGHAKTGVLEPNEASTPRPGPSPSPSPLIWTWDWELPKLTNLTLVIPIQDAGRDTKS
;
A
#
# COMPACT_ATOMS: atom_id res chain seq x y z
N MET A 1 9.94 21.95 -43.67
CA MET A 1 9.89 21.16 -42.42
C MET A 1 9.62 19.66 -42.64
N VAL A 2 8.95 19.26 -43.74
CA VAL A 2 8.55 17.87 -44.03
C VAL A 2 9.71 16.86 -44.00
N GLY A 3 10.87 17.19 -44.59
CA GLY A 3 12.00 16.25 -44.69
C GLY A 3 12.66 15.85 -43.35
N ARG A 4 12.44 16.57 -42.25
CA ARG A 4 12.99 16.17 -40.93
C ARG A 4 12.19 15.07 -40.26
N LEU A 5 10.91 14.93 -40.62
CA LEU A 5 10.03 13.91 -40.03
C LEU A 5 10.17 12.55 -40.71
N GLU A 6 10.68 12.50 -41.93
CA GLU A 6 10.95 11.26 -42.67
C GLU A 6 12.00 10.36 -42.01
N LEU A 7 12.83 10.92 -41.11
CA LEU A 7 13.85 10.18 -40.35
C LEU A 7 13.45 9.96 -38.88
N LEU A 8 12.23 10.32 -38.49
CA LEU A 8 11.77 10.21 -37.10
C LEU A 8 11.44 8.74 -36.77
N ALA A 9 12.44 8.03 -36.25
CA ALA A 9 12.30 6.63 -35.83
C ALA A 9 11.70 6.47 -34.42
N ASP A 10 11.87 7.46 -33.55
CA ASP A 10 11.45 7.38 -32.15
C ASP A 10 10.70 8.65 -31.74
N VAL A 11 9.50 8.49 -31.18
CA VAL A 11 8.75 9.61 -30.59
C VAL A 11 8.48 9.36 -29.11
N THR A 12 8.72 10.40 -28.32
CA THR A 12 8.43 10.40 -26.89
C THR A 12 7.51 11.56 -26.59
N PHE A 13 6.31 11.26 -26.11
CA PHE A 13 5.34 12.25 -25.71
C PHE A 13 5.45 12.56 -24.22
N VAL A 14 5.42 13.84 -23.91
CA VAL A 14 5.39 14.37 -22.54
C VAL A 14 4.14 15.23 -22.42
N LEU A 15 3.20 14.83 -21.56
CA LEU A 15 2.00 15.61 -21.32
C LEU A 15 2.35 16.91 -20.60
N ASP A 16 1.81 18.03 -21.08
CA ASP A 16 2.16 19.36 -20.58
C ASP A 16 1.94 19.49 -19.07
N LYS A 17 2.96 20.03 -18.39
CA LYS A 17 2.98 20.36 -16.97
C LYS A 17 2.00 21.47 -16.61
N ASN A 18 1.64 22.34 -17.55
CA ASN A 18 0.77 23.48 -17.27
C ASN A 18 -0.68 23.07 -17.00
N ILE A 19 -1.07 21.85 -17.36
CA ILE A 19 -2.38 21.26 -16.99
C ILE A 19 -2.45 20.96 -15.47
N ARG A 20 -1.33 21.09 -14.73
CA ARG A 20 -1.21 20.87 -13.27
C ARG A 20 -1.73 22.04 -12.41
N GLY A 21 -2.75 22.79 -12.82
CA GLY A 21 -3.33 23.89 -12.02
C GLY A 21 -3.75 23.55 -10.58
N VAL A 22 -3.57 22.31 -10.12
CA VAL A 22 -3.84 21.75 -8.79
C VAL A 22 -3.36 22.63 -7.62
N LYS A 23 -2.22 23.32 -7.72
CA LYS A 23 -1.79 24.20 -6.62
C LYS A 23 -2.73 25.40 -6.43
N TYR A 24 -3.28 25.95 -7.51
CA TYR A 24 -4.24 27.06 -7.49
C TYR A 24 -5.67 26.59 -7.28
N LEU A 25 -6.00 25.35 -7.67
CA LEU A 25 -7.32 24.75 -7.44
C LEU A 25 -7.69 24.63 -5.95
N ASN A 26 -6.71 24.62 -5.03
CA ASN A 26 -6.97 24.61 -3.59
C ASN A 26 -7.44 25.96 -3.04
N GLN A 27 -7.26 27.05 -3.80
CA GLN A 27 -7.64 28.41 -3.42
C GLN A 27 -8.96 28.86 -4.05
N MET A 28 -9.55 28.04 -4.95
CA MET A 28 -10.81 28.34 -5.63
C MET A 28 -12.01 27.79 -4.86
N SER A 29 -13.17 28.43 -5.04
CA SER A 29 -14.45 27.91 -4.54
C SER A 29 -14.76 26.54 -5.18
N VAL A 30 -15.57 25.71 -4.48
CA VAL A 30 -15.91 24.35 -4.93
C VAL A 30 -16.53 24.30 -6.34
N PRO A 31 -17.49 25.17 -6.71
CA PRO A 31 -18.08 25.14 -8.06
C PRO A 31 -17.06 25.45 -9.15
N THR A 32 -16.26 26.50 -8.95
CA THR A 32 -15.18 26.89 -9.89
C THR A 32 -14.12 25.80 -10.01
N ARG A 33 -13.83 25.09 -8.92
CA ARG A 33 -12.89 23.97 -8.94
C ARG A 33 -13.37 22.82 -9.82
N GLN A 34 -14.67 22.49 -9.79
CA GLN A 34 -15.24 21.41 -10.59
C GLN A 34 -15.25 21.76 -12.08
N GLU A 35 -15.61 23.00 -12.43
CA GLU A 35 -15.57 23.50 -13.81
C GLU A 35 -14.15 23.50 -14.38
N VAL A 36 -13.18 24.04 -13.62
CA VAL A 36 -11.77 24.07 -14.06
C VAL A 36 -11.22 22.64 -14.17
N SER A 37 -11.54 21.75 -13.24
CA SER A 37 -11.14 20.33 -13.32
C SER A 37 -11.70 19.64 -14.57
N THR A 38 -12.98 19.86 -14.88
CA THR A 38 -13.64 19.32 -16.07
C THR A 38 -12.97 19.84 -17.35
N ARG A 39 -12.71 21.14 -17.41
CA ARG A 39 -12.01 21.78 -18.55
C ARG A 39 -10.61 21.21 -18.74
N LEU A 40 -9.82 21.09 -17.67
CA LEU A 40 -8.47 20.53 -17.73
C LEU A 40 -8.46 19.06 -18.16
N ARG A 41 -9.46 18.28 -17.72
CA ARG A 41 -9.63 16.89 -18.17
C ARG A 41 -9.95 16.83 -19.67
N ALA A 42 -10.86 17.67 -20.16
CA ALA A 42 -11.19 17.73 -21.58
C ALA A 42 -9.99 18.17 -22.43
N GLU A 43 -9.24 19.17 -21.99
CA GLU A 43 -8.03 19.63 -22.67
C GLU A 43 -6.95 18.55 -22.73
N ARG A 44 -6.77 17.81 -21.64
CA ARG A 44 -5.87 16.66 -21.62
C ARG A 44 -6.29 15.58 -22.60
N ILE A 45 -7.58 15.22 -22.65
CA ILE A 45 -8.09 14.24 -23.60
C ILE A 45 -7.77 14.69 -25.03
N ARG A 46 -7.98 15.98 -25.35
CA ARG A 46 -7.59 16.54 -26.66
C ARG A 46 -6.11 16.37 -26.96
N HIS A 47 -5.22 16.72 -26.04
CA HIS A 47 -3.77 16.55 -26.26
C HIS A 47 -3.37 15.09 -26.47
N VAL A 48 -3.99 14.16 -25.75
CA VAL A 48 -3.69 12.73 -25.94
C VAL A 48 -4.22 12.24 -27.30
N GLU A 49 -5.39 12.70 -27.75
CA GLU A 49 -5.89 12.43 -29.10
C GLU A 49 -4.98 13.01 -30.19
N ASP A 50 -4.48 14.24 -30.00
CA ASP A 50 -3.52 14.85 -30.93
C ASP A 50 -2.22 14.03 -31.05
N MET A 51 -1.77 13.39 -29.97
CA MET A 51 -0.63 12.48 -29.99
C MET A 51 -0.91 11.24 -30.84
N VAL A 52 -2.11 10.66 -30.73
CA VAL A 52 -2.52 9.50 -31.55
C VAL A 52 -2.61 9.93 -33.02
N LEU A 53 -3.24 11.07 -33.31
CA LEU A 53 -3.37 11.63 -34.66
C LEU A 53 -1.99 11.90 -35.28
N PHE A 54 -1.04 12.42 -34.51
CA PHE A 54 0.34 12.60 -34.97
C PHE A 54 0.96 11.27 -35.44
N VAL A 55 0.86 10.21 -34.64
CA VAL A 55 1.41 8.90 -34.99
C VAL A 55 0.71 8.31 -36.23
N GLN A 56 -0.61 8.49 -36.31
CA GLN A 56 -1.41 8.04 -37.45
C GLN A 56 -1.01 8.74 -38.76
N GLU A 57 -0.92 10.07 -38.74
CA GLU A 57 -0.51 10.84 -39.91
C GLU A 57 0.95 10.60 -40.29
N HIS A 58 1.83 10.49 -39.30
CA HIS A 58 3.24 10.16 -39.54
C HIS A 58 3.38 8.80 -40.22
N LYS A 59 2.69 7.76 -39.74
CA LYS A 59 2.63 6.45 -40.38
C LYS A 59 2.10 6.50 -41.81
N ARG A 60 1.06 7.31 -42.06
CA ARG A 60 0.45 7.46 -43.39
C ARG A 60 1.41 8.09 -44.39
N LEU A 61 2.19 9.08 -43.95
CA LEU A 61 3.15 9.80 -44.79
C LEU A 61 4.49 9.08 -44.93
N PHE A 62 4.94 8.38 -43.87
CA PHE A 62 6.25 7.76 -43.75
C PHE A 62 6.12 6.31 -43.23
N PRO A 63 5.63 5.38 -44.06
CA PRO A 63 5.35 4.02 -43.62
C PRO A 63 6.63 3.33 -43.13
N ASN A 64 6.52 2.63 -42.00
CA ASN A 64 7.59 1.86 -41.35
C ASN A 64 8.80 2.67 -40.84
N VAL A 65 8.75 4.00 -40.86
CA VAL A 65 9.84 4.84 -40.33
C VAL A 65 9.80 4.88 -38.80
N LEU A 66 8.63 5.16 -38.23
CA LEU A 66 8.48 5.32 -36.78
C LEU A 66 8.49 3.95 -36.08
N ALA A 67 9.63 3.57 -35.51
CA ALA A 67 9.85 2.29 -34.84
C ALA A 67 9.30 2.26 -33.41
N THR A 68 9.44 3.36 -32.66
CA THR A 68 8.97 3.44 -31.27
C THR A 68 8.14 4.70 -31.00
N GLY A 69 7.16 4.54 -30.10
CA GLY A 69 6.28 5.60 -29.65
C GLY A 69 5.88 5.35 -28.21
N ARG A 70 6.23 6.27 -27.30
CA ARG A 70 5.93 6.11 -25.87
C ARG A 70 5.51 7.40 -25.21
N CYS A 71 4.70 7.26 -24.18
CA CYS A 71 4.33 8.34 -23.27
C CYS A 71 5.19 8.23 -22.03
N ILE A 72 6.07 9.20 -21.76
CA ILE A 72 6.88 9.16 -20.55
C ILE A 72 6.07 9.69 -19.38
N LYS A 73 6.05 8.90 -18.31
CA LYS A 73 5.62 9.34 -16.99
C LYS A 73 6.64 10.33 -16.45
N GLU A 74 6.25 11.59 -16.38
CA GLU A 74 7.06 12.56 -15.64
C GLU A 74 7.04 12.20 -14.15
N ARG A 75 8.22 12.10 -13.52
CA ARG A 75 8.37 11.71 -12.10
C ARG A 75 7.52 12.54 -11.13
N LEU A 76 7.21 13.78 -11.50
CA LEU A 76 6.44 14.72 -10.68
C LEU A 76 4.92 14.63 -10.94
N CYS A 77 4.47 13.91 -11.97
CA CYS A 77 3.06 13.75 -12.34
C CYS A 77 2.56 12.39 -11.85
N ASN A 78 1.55 12.41 -10.97
CA ASN A 78 0.94 11.16 -10.52
C ASN A 78 0.01 10.53 -11.56
N VAL A 79 -0.33 11.23 -12.65
CA VAL A 79 -1.31 10.75 -13.62
C VAL A 79 -0.63 10.35 -14.91
N ASP A 80 -0.67 9.06 -15.23
CA ASP A 80 -0.07 8.47 -16.43
C ASP A 80 -0.88 8.82 -17.69
N CYS A 81 -0.30 8.62 -18.87
CA CYS A 81 -1.10 8.52 -20.08
C CYS A 81 -2.09 7.35 -19.88
N PRO A 82 -3.41 7.55 -20.09
CA PRO A 82 -4.34 6.45 -19.90
C PRO A 82 -3.97 5.28 -20.84
N GLU A 83 -4.07 4.07 -20.32
CA GLU A 83 -3.56 2.86 -20.96
C GLU A 83 -4.17 2.65 -22.35
N GLU A 84 -5.45 3.01 -22.52
CA GLU A 84 -6.15 2.89 -23.80
C GLU A 84 -5.49 3.69 -24.93
N TYR A 85 -4.91 4.86 -24.63
CA TYR A 85 -4.23 5.69 -25.64
C TYR A 85 -2.82 5.22 -25.90
N GLN A 86 -2.12 4.74 -24.88
CA GLN A 86 -0.82 4.09 -25.07
C GLN A 86 -0.97 2.87 -25.98
N LEU A 87 -2.02 2.06 -25.77
CA LEU A 87 -2.34 0.93 -26.63
C LEU A 87 -2.65 1.36 -28.08
N ARG A 88 -3.47 2.41 -28.28
CA ARG A 88 -3.76 2.98 -29.62
C ARG A 88 -2.48 3.41 -30.35
N ILE A 89 -1.57 4.11 -29.66
CA ILE A 89 -0.26 4.49 -30.22
C ILE A 89 0.51 3.24 -30.66
N LEU A 90 0.63 2.25 -29.77
CA LEU A 90 1.39 1.02 -30.05
C LEU A 90 0.77 0.15 -31.17
N GLN A 91 -0.54 0.19 -31.36
CA GLN A 91 -1.23 -0.47 -32.49
C GLN A 91 -0.93 0.19 -33.85
N LEU A 92 -0.63 1.49 -33.84
CA LEU A 92 -0.27 2.23 -35.05
C LEU A 92 1.19 1.97 -35.45
N LEU A 93 2.09 1.70 -34.50
CA LEU A 93 3.49 1.38 -34.78
C LEU A 93 3.66 0.10 -35.63
N PRO A 94 4.76 -0.02 -36.40
CA PRO A 94 5.11 -1.26 -37.08
C PRO A 94 5.46 -2.37 -36.07
N PRO A 95 5.46 -3.65 -36.53
CA PRO A 95 5.99 -4.75 -35.74
C PRO A 95 7.45 -4.53 -35.35
N LEU A 96 7.91 -5.18 -34.28
CA LEU A 96 9.30 -5.05 -33.84
C LEU A 96 10.26 -5.57 -34.92
N ILE A 97 11.23 -4.73 -35.32
CA ILE A 97 12.19 -5.05 -36.37
C ILE A 97 13.38 -5.79 -35.74
N LYS A 98 13.49 -7.10 -36.02
CA LYS A 98 14.59 -7.97 -35.55
C LYS A 98 14.85 -7.88 -34.02
N PRO A 99 13.82 -8.02 -33.17
CA PRO A 99 13.99 -7.92 -31.72
C PRO A 99 14.94 -9.01 -31.22
N ARG A 100 15.96 -8.64 -30.42
CA ARG A 100 16.87 -9.61 -29.78
C ARG A 100 16.35 -10.12 -28.44
N SER A 101 15.58 -9.29 -27.74
CA SER A 101 14.88 -9.61 -26.50
C SER A 101 13.43 -9.14 -26.60
N ILE A 102 12.53 -9.91 -26.01
CA ILE A 102 11.18 -9.46 -25.70
C ILE A 102 11.11 -9.27 -24.18
N ASP A 103 11.01 -8.01 -23.74
CA ASP A 103 11.11 -7.56 -22.36
C ASP A 103 10.05 -6.49 -22.03
N HIS A 104 10.01 -6.01 -20.79
CA HIS A 104 9.01 -5.05 -20.33
C HIS A 104 8.92 -3.73 -21.14
N ASN A 105 9.98 -3.35 -21.87
CA ASN A 105 9.98 -2.11 -22.67
C ASN A 105 9.29 -2.27 -24.02
N ASN A 106 9.29 -3.48 -24.58
CA ASN A 106 8.73 -3.75 -25.90
C ASN A 106 7.56 -4.75 -25.88
N TRP A 107 7.25 -5.32 -24.71
CA TRP A 107 6.18 -6.29 -24.52
C TRP A 107 4.85 -5.81 -25.08
N THR A 108 4.42 -4.60 -24.72
CA THR A 108 3.12 -4.08 -25.15
C THR A 108 3.05 -3.84 -26.67
N GLN A 109 4.16 -3.48 -27.34
CA GLN A 109 4.20 -3.38 -28.80
C GLN A 109 4.22 -4.76 -29.46
N PHE A 110 4.92 -5.72 -28.85
CA PHE A 110 4.94 -7.09 -29.33
C PHE A 110 3.54 -7.71 -29.32
N ILE A 111 2.79 -7.60 -28.23
CA ILE A 111 1.45 -8.20 -28.14
C ILE A 111 0.46 -7.59 -29.15
N THR A 112 0.58 -6.30 -29.50
CA THR A 112 -0.29 -5.67 -30.49
C THR A 112 0.04 -6.07 -31.93
N LYS A 113 1.23 -6.64 -32.16
CA LYS A 113 1.76 -7.05 -33.48
C LYS A 113 2.35 -8.46 -33.44
N ALA A 114 1.83 -9.34 -32.58
CA ALA A 114 2.45 -10.63 -32.31
C ALA A 114 2.52 -11.52 -33.55
N GLN A 115 1.46 -11.49 -34.38
CA GLN A 115 1.37 -12.25 -35.63
C GLN A 115 2.31 -11.72 -36.72
N ASP A 116 2.63 -10.43 -36.69
CA ASP A 116 3.45 -9.75 -37.70
C ASP A 116 4.94 -9.67 -37.31
N THR A 117 5.26 -9.95 -36.04
CA THR A 117 6.63 -9.82 -35.52
C THR A 117 7.45 -11.07 -35.82
N ASN A 118 8.55 -10.92 -36.56
CA ASN A 118 9.46 -12.04 -36.84
C ASN A 118 10.29 -12.41 -35.59
N LEU A 119 9.91 -13.52 -34.96
CA LEU A 119 10.55 -14.03 -33.73
C LEU A 119 11.88 -14.75 -33.95
N SER A 120 12.32 -15.01 -35.19
CA SER A 120 13.60 -15.72 -35.45
C SER A 120 14.84 -14.99 -34.93
N PHE A 121 14.73 -13.69 -34.63
CA PHE A 121 15.80 -12.88 -34.07
C PHE A 121 15.82 -12.85 -32.53
N VAL A 122 14.75 -13.32 -31.89
CA VAL A 122 14.60 -13.26 -30.43
C VAL A 122 15.45 -14.33 -29.76
N LYS A 123 16.36 -13.91 -28.89
CA LYS A 123 17.23 -14.79 -28.10
C LYS A 123 16.75 -14.96 -26.66
N SER A 124 16.02 -13.99 -26.13
CA SER A 124 15.49 -14.03 -24.77
C SER A 124 14.05 -13.51 -24.71
N PHE A 125 13.24 -14.19 -23.89
CA PHE A 125 11.93 -13.74 -23.44
C PHE A 125 11.99 -13.57 -21.92
N GLU A 126 11.86 -12.34 -21.43
CA GLU A 126 11.58 -12.04 -20.03
C GLU A 126 10.14 -11.54 -19.98
N PRO A 127 9.10 -12.40 -19.84
CA PRO A 127 8.72 -13.00 -18.55
C PRO A 127 8.05 -14.40 -18.64
N ALA A 128 7.97 -14.99 -19.84
CA ALA A 128 7.16 -16.19 -20.09
C ALA A 128 7.81 -17.50 -19.62
N ARG A 129 9.14 -17.53 -19.49
CA ARG A 129 9.89 -18.73 -19.11
C ARG A 129 9.58 -19.18 -17.69
N TYR A 130 9.46 -18.21 -16.77
CA TYR A 130 9.10 -18.46 -15.37
C TYR A 130 7.70 -19.07 -15.24
N ASN A 131 6.70 -18.47 -15.89
CA ASN A 131 5.31 -18.94 -15.83
C ASN A 131 5.12 -20.29 -16.55
N ALA A 132 5.84 -20.53 -17.67
CA ALA A 132 5.79 -21.80 -18.39
C ALA A 132 6.46 -22.96 -17.63
N ASP A 133 7.53 -22.70 -16.89
CA ASP A 133 8.18 -23.72 -16.05
C ASP A 133 7.29 -24.11 -14.86
N ILE A 134 6.66 -23.13 -14.20
CA ILE A 134 5.63 -23.36 -13.17
C ILE A 134 4.46 -24.19 -13.73
N ALA A 135 3.90 -23.79 -14.88
CA ALA A 135 2.77 -24.48 -15.50
C ALA A 135 3.10 -25.92 -15.96
N ALA A 136 4.37 -26.20 -16.28
CA ALA A 136 4.85 -27.52 -16.64
C ALA A 136 5.26 -28.39 -15.43
N GLY A 137 5.04 -27.92 -14.20
CA GLY A 137 5.46 -28.61 -12.97
C GLY A 137 6.98 -28.72 -12.80
N ARG A 138 7.76 -27.95 -13.57
CA ARG A 138 9.21 -27.91 -13.46
C ARG A 138 9.59 -26.82 -12.46
N LEU A 139 10.29 -27.20 -11.40
CA LEU A 139 10.91 -26.22 -10.52
C LEU A 139 11.93 -25.42 -11.35
N PRO A 140 11.84 -24.08 -11.38
CA PRO A 140 12.80 -23.26 -12.10
C PRO A 140 14.22 -23.64 -11.64
N GLN A 141 15.12 -23.94 -12.58
CA GLN A 141 16.51 -24.34 -12.30
C GLN A 141 17.34 -23.26 -11.58
N TYR A 142 16.80 -22.05 -11.45
CA TYR A 142 17.40 -20.98 -10.68
C TYR A 142 16.83 -21.02 -9.27
N ALA A 143 17.70 -21.23 -8.28
CA ALA A 143 17.35 -20.98 -6.90
C ALA A 143 16.72 -19.59 -6.80
N LEU A 144 15.49 -19.50 -6.28
CA LEU A 144 14.85 -18.21 -6.03
C LEU A 144 15.85 -17.34 -5.28
N VAL A 145 16.19 -16.18 -5.85
CA VAL A 145 17.12 -15.26 -5.21
C VAL A 145 16.52 -14.90 -3.85
N PRO A 146 17.19 -15.19 -2.73
CA PRO A 146 16.62 -14.97 -1.42
C PRO A 146 16.40 -13.47 -1.24
N LEU A 147 15.14 -13.06 -1.15
CA LEU A 147 14.80 -11.68 -0.83
C LEU A 147 14.93 -11.50 0.67
N ARG A 148 15.94 -10.75 1.09
CA ARG A 148 16.21 -10.45 2.51
C ARG A 148 15.60 -9.14 2.96
N SER A 149 15.51 -8.15 2.07
CA SER A 149 14.99 -6.82 2.40
C SER A 149 13.98 -6.38 1.37
N PHE A 150 12.83 -5.94 1.84
CA PHE A 150 11.75 -5.41 1.03
C PHE A 150 11.40 -4.01 1.50
N ILE A 151 11.46 -3.05 0.59
CA ILE A 151 11.21 -1.64 0.88
C ILE A 151 10.17 -1.11 -0.08
N VAL A 152 9.03 -0.66 0.45
CA VAL A 152 7.97 0.00 -0.30
C VAL A 152 7.95 1.47 0.10
N LYS A 153 8.21 2.34 -0.87
CA LYS A 153 8.11 3.80 -0.72
C LYS A 153 6.93 4.32 -1.54
N GLY A 154 5.89 4.77 -0.85
CA GLY A 154 4.64 5.24 -1.42
C GLY A 154 4.70 6.70 -1.90
N GLY A 155 4.42 6.87 -3.19
CA GLY A 155 3.86 8.11 -3.78
C GLY A 155 2.51 7.88 -4.48
N ARG A 156 2.04 6.63 -4.52
CA ARG A 156 0.80 6.19 -5.16
C ARG A 156 -0.02 5.31 -4.21
N PRO A 157 -1.36 5.27 -4.37
CA PRO A 157 -2.20 4.30 -3.67
C PRO A 157 -1.75 2.88 -3.99
N PHE A 158 -1.77 2.02 -2.98
CA PHE A 158 -1.39 0.62 -3.08
C PHE A 158 -2.35 -0.16 -2.19
N ALA A 159 -2.88 -1.27 -2.70
CA ALA A 159 -4.01 -1.98 -2.09
C ALA A 159 -3.58 -3.09 -1.11
N GLY A 160 -2.39 -2.97 -0.49
CA GLY A 160 -1.88 -3.94 0.50
C GLY A 160 -1.39 -5.27 -0.07
N HIS A 161 -2.08 -5.82 -1.09
CA HIS A 161 -1.87 -7.18 -1.61
C HIS A 161 -0.42 -7.48 -2.01
N GLN A 162 0.31 -6.54 -2.65
CA GLN A 162 1.68 -6.88 -3.06
C GLN A 162 2.65 -6.98 -1.86
N ILE A 163 2.30 -6.42 -0.69
CA ILE A 163 3.06 -6.67 0.54
C ILE A 163 2.76 -8.10 1.01
N ASN A 164 1.50 -8.53 0.96
CA ASN A 164 1.08 -9.89 1.29
C ASN A 164 1.78 -10.90 0.38
N ASP A 165 1.80 -10.66 -0.93
CA ASP A 165 2.44 -11.52 -1.93
C ASP A 165 3.94 -11.68 -1.64
N VAL A 166 4.63 -10.59 -1.32
CA VAL A 166 6.06 -10.61 -1.00
C VAL A 166 6.32 -11.30 0.34
N ALA A 167 5.55 -10.99 1.37
CA ALA A 167 5.67 -11.64 2.68
C ALA A 167 5.42 -13.15 2.57
N PHE A 168 4.44 -13.57 1.77
CA PHE A 168 4.14 -14.97 1.52
C PHE A 168 5.25 -15.67 0.73
N ALA A 169 5.58 -15.14 -0.47
CA ALA A 169 6.53 -15.75 -1.39
C ALA A 169 7.96 -15.84 -0.83
N PHE A 170 8.34 -14.88 0.02
CA PHE A 170 9.69 -14.80 0.59
C PHE A 170 9.72 -15.02 2.11
N SER A 171 8.68 -15.63 2.66
CA SER A 171 8.49 -15.83 4.11
C SER A 171 9.71 -16.41 4.83
N SER A 172 10.39 -17.37 4.19
CA SER A 172 11.56 -18.05 4.75
C SER A 172 12.87 -17.28 4.65
N THR A 173 12.97 -16.25 3.80
CA THR A 173 14.21 -15.51 3.53
C THR A 173 14.18 -14.06 3.99
N LEU A 174 12.99 -13.50 4.21
CA LEU A 174 12.80 -12.09 4.50
C LEU A 174 13.30 -11.74 5.92
N GLU A 175 14.21 -10.79 6.00
CA GLU A 175 14.86 -10.31 7.22
C GLU A 175 14.40 -8.89 7.58
N SER A 176 14.01 -8.08 6.59
CA SER A 176 13.57 -6.69 6.79
C SER A 176 12.41 -6.30 5.89
N ILE A 177 11.39 -5.69 6.47
CA ILE A 177 10.28 -5.02 5.77
C ILE A 177 10.26 -3.55 6.17
N GLU A 178 10.22 -2.66 5.18
CA GLU A 178 10.06 -1.22 5.39
C GLU A 178 8.99 -0.66 4.45
N ILE A 179 7.90 -0.16 5.03
CA ILE A 179 6.77 0.44 4.33
C ILE A 179 6.69 1.90 4.76
N SER A 180 6.80 2.83 3.83
CA SER A 180 6.69 4.26 4.13
C SER A 180 6.04 5.00 2.98
N GLY A 181 5.29 6.07 3.21
CA GLY A 181 4.76 6.87 2.10
C GLY A 181 3.57 7.76 2.46
N GLN A 182 3.27 8.72 1.58
CA GLN A 182 2.03 9.50 1.66
C GLN A 182 0.94 8.80 0.85
N TRP A 183 0.19 7.94 1.53
CA TRP A 183 -0.87 7.14 0.93
C TRP A 183 -2.14 7.97 0.78
N ARG A 184 -2.27 8.71 -0.32
CA ARG A 184 -3.56 9.37 -0.60
C ARG A 184 -4.58 8.27 -0.84
N GLN A 185 -5.54 8.12 0.07
CA GLN A 185 -6.77 7.39 -0.23
C GLN A 185 -7.32 8.04 -1.50
N LEU A 186 -7.37 7.28 -2.60
CA LEU A 186 -8.30 7.63 -3.66
C LEU A 186 -9.66 7.61 -2.96
N ARG A 187 -10.31 8.77 -2.87
CA ARG A 187 -11.73 8.85 -2.52
C ARG A 187 -12.50 8.10 -3.59
N SER A 188 -12.50 6.78 -3.51
CA SER A 188 -13.47 5.96 -4.19
C SER A 188 -14.67 6.00 -3.26
N ASP A 189 -15.63 6.85 -3.58
CA ASP A 189 -16.86 7.04 -2.82
C ASP A 189 -17.78 5.80 -2.83
N GLN A 190 -17.30 4.62 -3.26
CA GLN A 190 -18.16 3.44 -3.42
C GLN A 190 -17.71 2.13 -2.82
N ASP A 191 -16.45 1.92 -2.45
CA ASP A 191 -16.03 0.80 -1.61
C ASP A 191 -14.59 1.14 -1.25
N GLY A 192 -14.35 1.44 0.03
CA GLY A 192 -13.02 1.78 0.49
C GLY A 192 -12.09 0.63 0.14
N PRO A 193 -10.97 0.86 -0.60
CA PRO A 193 -9.93 -0.14 -0.68
C PRO A 193 -9.35 -0.25 0.72
N ASP A 194 -9.93 -1.16 1.49
CA ASP A 194 -9.44 -1.57 2.78
C ASP A 194 -7.97 -1.94 2.54
N SER A 195 -7.08 -1.13 3.08
CA SER A 195 -5.65 -1.41 3.06
C SER A 195 -5.37 -2.44 4.15
N THR A 196 -6.20 -3.47 4.22
CA THR A 196 -6.06 -4.59 5.13
C THR A 196 -4.93 -5.45 4.62
N ILE A 197 -3.92 -5.66 5.47
CA ILE A 197 -3.07 -6.86 5.41
C ILE A 197 -3.90 -8.01 6.02
N ASP A 198 -5.12 -8.20 5.51
CA ASP A 198 -6.14 -9.05 6.13
C ASP A 198 -7.16 -9.45 5.06
N ASP A 199 -6.70 -10.29 4.15
CA ASP A 199 -7.59 -11.35 3.69
C ASP A 199 -7.44 -12.49 4.71
N ASP A 200 -8.58 -13.09 5.11
CA ASP A 200 -8.83 -14.11 6.14
C ASP A 200 -7.86 -15.32 6.17
N GLU A 201 -6.90 -15.40 5.25
CA GLU A 201 -5.93 -16.49 5.10
C GLU A 201 -4.46 -16.05 5.15
N SER A 202 -4.15 -14.76 5.40
CA SER A 202 -2.77 -14.27 5.41
C SER A 202 -1.99 -14.75 6.65
N THR A 203 -1.55 -16.00 6.58
CA THR A 203 -0.70 -16.67 7.58
C THR A 203 0.75 -16.23 7.43
N TRP A 204 1.02 -14.94 7.63
CA TRP A 204 2.39 -14.44 7.63
C TRP A 204 3.20 -15.16 8.71
N PHE A 205 4.10 -16.04 8.28
CA PHE A 205 5.07 -16.71 9.14
C PHE A 205 6.46 -16.31 8.67
N LEU A 206 7.07 -15.35 9.36
CA LEU A 206 8.32 -14.71 8.94
C LEU A 206 9.43 -15.00 9.97
N PRO A 207 9.90 -16.26 10.07
CA PRO A 207 10.78 -16.70 11.15
C PRO A 207 12.16 -16.02 11.14
N ARG A 208 12.53 -15.35 10.04
CA ARG A 208 13.79 -14.61 9.90
C ARG A 208 13.65 -13.09 10.02
N LEU A 209 12.42 -12.57 10.12
CA LEU A 209 12.20 -11.14 10.15
C LEU A 209 12.79 -10.53 11.42
N SER A 210 13.81 -9.69 11.25
CA SER A 210 14.48 -8.97 12.33
C SER A 210 14.11 -7.49 12.39
N LYS A 211 13.65 -6.91 11.27
CA LYS A 211 13.29 -5.50 11.19
C LYS A 211 11.93 -5.31 10.52
N LEU A 212 11.02 -4.65 11.20
CA LEU A 212 9.73 -4.27 10.66
C LEU A 212 9.48 -2.77 10.87
N MET A 213 9.30 -2.06 9.77
CA MET A 213 8.97 -0.64 9.78
C MET A 213 7.76 -0.38 8.90
N ALA A 214 6.75 0.31 9.42
CA ALA A 214 5.59 0.76 8.67
C ALA A 214 5.20 2.16 9.14
N ASP A 215 5.30 3.17 8.27
CA ASP A 215 4.78 4.53 8.51
C ASP A 215 3.71 4.85 7.47
N MET A 216 2.45 4.77 7.91
CA MET A 216 1.28 5.15 7.14
C MET A 216 1.12 6.67 7.25
N GLY A 217 1.76 7.40 6.34
CA GLY A 217 1.84 8.87 6.39
C GLY A 217 0.55 9.64 6.12
N SER A 218 -0.58 8.94 5.91
CA SER A 218 -1.87 9.53 5.53
C SER A 218 -2.86 9.55 6.69
N MET A 219 -3.68 10.60 6.77
CA MET A 219 -4.61 10.87 7.88
C MET A 219 -5.77 9.86 8.01
N HIS A 220 -5.90 8.94 7.06
CA HIS A 220 -6.98 7.97 6.98
C HIS A 220 -6.50 6.54 6.68
N SER A 221 -5.19 6.31 6.71
CA SER A 221 -4.66 4.96 6.57
C SER A 221 -4.54 4.34 7.96
N TYR A 222 -5.14 3.18 8.13
CA TYR A 222 -4.97 2.33 9.31
C TYR A 222 -3.98 1.22 8.95
N LEU A 223 -3.17 0.81 9.91
CA LEU A 223 -2.32 -0.37 9.74
C LEU A 223 -2.99 -1.54 10.43
N HIS A 224 -3.59 -2.44 9.64
CA HIS A 224 -4.11 -3.69 10.15
C HIS A 224 -3.01 -4.74 10.15
N LEU A 225 -2.84 -5.46 11.26
CA LEU A 225 -1.98 -6.63 11.36
C LEU A 225 -2.76 -7.73 12.08
N PRO A 226 -2.64 -9.01 11.66
CA PRO A 226 -3.28 -10.12 12.34
C PRO A 226 -2.89 -10.19 13.82
N PRO A 227 -3.79 -10.60 14.73
CA PRO A 227 -3.50 -10.69 16.17
C PRO A 227 -2.26 -11.53 16.53
N GLU A 228 -1.95 -12.57 15.75
CA GLU A 228 -0.80 -13.45 15.93
C GLU A 228 0.48 -12.95 15.26
N PHE A 229 0.45 -11.81 14.57
CA PHE A 229 1.54 -11.43 13.68
C PHE A 229 2.90 -11.35 14.40
N LEU A 230 2.95 -10.71 15.57
CA LEU A 230 4.19 -10.62 16.35
C LEU A 230 4.69 -11.97 16.86
N SER A 231 3.80 -12.88 17.27
CA SER A 231 4.19 -14.21 17.77
C SER A 231 4.76 -15.10 16.67
N ARG A 232 4.43 -14.82 15.40
CA ARG A 232 4.99 -15.49 14.22
C ARG A 232 6.34 -14.93 13.75
N CYS A 233 6.85 -13.89 14.41
CA CYS A 233 8.11 -13.22 14.07
C CYS A 233 9.08 -13.20 15.28
N PRO A 234 9.53 -14.36 15.79
CA PRO A 234 10.27 -14.45 17.06
C PRO A 234 11.66 -13.81 17.04
N ARG A 235 12.19 -13.47 15.86
CA ARG A 235 13.52 -12.88 15.67
C ARG A 235 13.51 -11.35 15.51
N LEU A 236 12.37 -10.71 15.73
CA LEU A 236 12.26 -9.26 15.65
C LEU A 236 13.22 -8.57 16.64
N VAL A 237 14.02 -7.65 16.11
CA VAL A 237 14.97 -6.79 16.83
C VAL A 237 14.45 -5.35 16.88
N THR A 238 13.84 -4.89 15.79
CA THR A 238 13.30 -3.53 15.68
C THR A 238 11.91 -3.56 15.09
N VAL A 239 10.96 -2.93 15.79
CA VAL A 239 9.58 -2.76 15.34
C VAL A 239 9.24 -1.27 15.43
N ASN A 240 8.86 -0.68 14.29
CA ASN A 240 8.36 0.69 14.22
C ASN A 240 7.09 0.74 13.38
N LEU A 241 5.94 0.77 14.03
CA LEU A 241 4.63 0.73 13.39
C LEU A 241 3.86 1.99 13.72
N CYS A 242 3.52 2.76 12.71
CA CYS A 242 2.88 4.05 12.86
C CYS A 242 1.75 4.19 11.85
N ASP A 243 0.57 4.53 12.36
CA ASP A 243 -0.51 5.10 11.57
C ASP A 243 -0.97 6.45 12.09
N ARG A 244 -1.79 7.14 11.29
CA ARG A 244 -2.22 8.52 11.54
C ARG A 244 -3.72 8.68 11.42
N LEU A 245 -4.48 7.72 11.93
CA LEU A 245 -5.93 7.80 11.91
C LEU A 245 -6.40 9.01 12.73
N GLY A 246 -7.19 9.90 12.12
CA GLY A 246 -7.69 11.11 12.80
C GLY A 246 -8.67 10.82 13.95
N GLU A 247 -9.44 9.73 13.82
CA GLU A 247 -10.45 9.32 14.79
C GLU A 247 -10.38 7.80 14.97
N TYR A 248 -10.10 7.34 16.19
CA TYR A 248 -10.02 5.91 16.51
C TYR A 248 -11.38 5.41 16.98
N ASN A 249 -11.99 4.51 16.21
CA ASN A 249 -13.11 3.71 16.69
C ASN A 249 -12.56 2.50 17.44
N LEU A 250 -12.74 2.46 18.76
CA LEU A 250 -12.27 1.36 19.61
C LEU A 250 -12.89 0.01 19.22
N GLY A 251 -14.06 -0.01 18.58
CA GLY A 251 -14.69 -1.23 18.09
C GLY A 251 -13.93 -1.92 16.95
N ASN A 252 -13.04 -1.21 16.25
CA ASN A 252 -12.24 -1.75 15.15
C ASN A 252 -10.84 -2.20 15.60
N ILE A 253 -10.52 -2.02 16.88
CA ILE A 253 -9.19 -2.32 17.41
C ILE A 253 -9.13 -3.79 17.79
N HIS A 254 -8.41 -4.55 16.98
CA HIS A 254 -8.15 -5.96 17.22
C HIS A 254 -6.96 -6.09 18.16
N GLN A 255 -7.16 -6.68 19.32
CA GLN A 255 -6.08 -6.91 20.28
C GLN A 255 -5.14 -7.98 19.75
N TRP A 256 -3.84 -7.71 19.82
CA TRP A 256 -2.81 -8.69 19.50
C TRP A 256 -2.69 -9.72 20.62
N LYS A 257 -2.17 -10.89 20.26
CA LYS A 257 -1.82 -11.91 21.25
C LYS A 257 -0.45 -11.60 21.86
N PRO A 258 -0.19 -12.02 23.11
CA PRO A 258 1.15 -11.98 23.67
C PRO A 258 2.17 -12.64 22.74
N ALA A 259 3.31 -12.00 22.55
CA ALA A 259 4.41 -12.53 21.75
C ALA A 259 5.69 -12.69 22.58
N ALA A 260 6.44 -13.76 22.33
CA ALA A 260 7.77 -13.93 22.90
C ALA A 260 8.81 -13.35 21.94
N LEU A 261 9.37 -12.19 22.29
CA LEU A 261 10.29 -11.43 21.44
C LEU A 261 11.63 -11.19 22.17
N PRO A 262 12.40 -12.26 22.43
CA PRO A 262 13.57 -12.21 23.32
C PRO A 262 14.71 -11.31 22.81
N HIS A 263 14.71 -10.99 21.51
CA HIS A 263 15.75 -10.17 20.88
C HIS A 263 15.31 -8.74 20.57
N LEU A 264 14.08 -8.36 20.96
CA LEU A 264 13.54 -7.04 20.64
C LEU A 264 14.27 -5.96 21.43
N THR A 265 14.90 -5.03 20.73
CA THR A 265 15.68 -3.93 21.32
C THR A 265 14.98 -2.57 21.19
N SER A 266 14.18 -2.38 20.15
CA SER A 266 13.43 -1.13 19.93
C SER A 266 12.01 -1.44 19.48
N LEU A 267 11.05 -0.94 20.25
CA LEU A 267 9.62 -1.03 19.98
C LEU A 267 9.01 0.37 19.94
N ARG A 268 8.53 0.78 18.77
CA ARG A 268 7.87 2.07 18.55
C ARG A 268 6.52 1.82 17.91
N LEU A 269 5.44 1.99 18.67
CA LEU A 269 4.09 1.82 18.18
C LEU A 269 3.34 3.14 18.29
N ARG A 270 2.68 3.55 17.21
CA ARG A 270 1.87 4.75 17.15
C ARG A 270 0.53 4.48 16.46
N GLY A 271 -0.55 4.90 17.11
CA GLY A 271 -1.90 4.80 16.55
C GLY A 271 -2.53 3.43 16.77
N THR A 272 -3.13 2.82 15.74
CA THR A 272 -3.79 1.51 15.88
C THR A 272 -2.83 0.44 16.39
N PRO A 273 -1.58 0.34 15.89
CA PRO A 273 -0.58 -0.59 16.44
C PRO A 273 -0.34 -0.45 17.95
N ALA A 274 -0.39 0.76 18.49
CA ALA A 274 -0.19 0.98 19.93
C ALA A 274 -1.43 0.54 20.73
N ALA A 275 -2.63 0.80 20.19
CA ALA A 275 -3.88 0.43 20.84
C ALA A 275 -4.17 -1.08 20.78
N SER A 276 -3.71 -1.74 19.72
CA SER A 276 -3.80 -3.21 19.56
C SER A 276 -2.76 -3.98 20.37
N PHE A 277 -1.69 -3.33 20.86
CA PHE A 277 -0.56 -4.03 21.46
C PHE A 277 -0.91 -4.69 22.80
N HIS A 278 -0.46 -5.94 22.96
CA HIS A 278 -0.64 -6.70 24.21
C HIS A 278 0.54 -6.51 25.17
N PRO A 279 0.34 -6.01 26.41
CA PRO A 279 1.41 -5.66 27.34
C PRO A 279 2.25 -6.86 27.81
N ASP A 280 1.68 -8.06 27.93
CA ASP A 280 2.45 -9.27 28.28
C ASP A 280 3.57 -9.63 27.29
N THR A 281 3.56 -9.06 26.09
CA THR A 281 4.71 -9.13 25.18
C THR A 281 5.97 -8.56 25.84
N LEU A 282 5.84 -7.50 26.66
CA LEU A 282 6.96 -6.86 27.35
C LEU A 282 7.62 -7.76 28.41
N LYS A 283 6.88 -8.71 29.00
CA LYS A 283 7.43 -9.69 29.95
C LYS A 283 8.44 -10.64 29.29
N ASN A 284 8.38 -10.76 27.97
CA ASN A 284 9.22 -11.64 27.16
C ASN A 284 10.21 -10.86 26.28
N THR A 285 10.53 -9.61 26.63
CA THR A 285 11.47 -8.75 25.89
C THR A 285 12.60 -8.22 26.79
N PRO A 286 13.45 -9.09 27.37
CA PRO A 286 14.50 -8.66 28.32
C PRO A 286 15.56 -7.74 27.68
N GLU A 287 15.68 -7.78 26.36
CA GLU A 287 16.64 -6.99 25.58
C GLU A 287 16.13 -5.59 25.19
N LEU A 288 14.92 -5.20 25.62
CA LEU A 288 14.31 -3.95 25.19
C LEU A 288 15.05 -2.73 25.74
N VAL A 289 15.62 -1.92 24.84
CA VAL A 289 16.36 -0.69 25.14
C VAL A 289 15.47 0.54 24.98
N GLU A 290 14.55 0.50 24.01
CA GLU A 290 13.65 1.59 23.69
C GLU A 290 12.20 1.10 23.57
N LEU A 291 11.31 1.75 24.32
CA LEU A 291 9.87 1.57 24.24
C LEU A 291 9.19 2.92 24.01
N ARG A 292 8.49 3.04 22.87
CA ARG A 292 7.63 4.18 22.56
C ARG A 292 6.24 3.70 22.22
N LEU A 293 5.25 4.16 22.98
CA LEU A 293 3.83 3.88 22.74
C LEU A 293 3.06 5.18 22.73
N GLY A 294 2.21 5.38 21.73
CA GLY A 294 1.35 6.55 21.66
C GLY A 294 0.27 6.46 20.59
N ILE A 295 -0.61 7.45 20.55
CA ILE A 295 -1.65 7.58 19.52
C ILE A 295 -1.45 8.93 18.82
N SER A 296 -1.75 9.01 17.52
CA SER A 296 -1.57 10.22 16.73
C SER A 296 -2.89 10.96 16.51
N ARG A 297 -3.11 12.14 17.11
CA ARG A 297 -4.31 12.94 16.79
C ARG A 297 -4.10 14.11 15.83
N ASN A 298 -2.88 14.67 15.68
CA ASN A 298 -2.57 15.71 14.68
C ASN A 298 -1.05 16.00 14.55
N ARG A 299 -0.65 16.96 13.69
CA ARG A 299 0.75 17.43 13.53
C ARG A 299 1.38 17.97 14.82
N ALA A 300 0.55 18.43 15.76
CA ALA A 300 0.95 18.63 17.14
C ALA A 300 0.66 17.32 17.88
N GLU A 301 1.70 16.71 18.42
CA GLU A 301 1.64 15.42 19.06
C GLU A 301 0.65 15.44 20.24
N CYS A 302 -0.46 14.72 20.13
CA CYS A 302 -1.43 14.51 21.22
C CYS A 302 -1.89 13.06 21.21
N TYR A 303 -1.98 12.49 22.40
CA TYR A 303 -1.59 11.12 22.72
C TYR A 303 -2.64 10.40 23.56
N TYR A 304 -2.84 9.09 23.41
CA TYR A 304 -3.80 8.30 24.17
C TYR A 304 -3.30 6.87 24.41
N ILE A 305 -3.31 6.43 25.65
CA ILE A 305 -3.46 5.02 26.04
C ILE A 305 -4.66 5.07 26.99
N PRO A 306 -5.78 4.39 26.69
CA PRO A 306 -6.93 4.42 27.58
C PRO A 306 -6.53 3.89 28.96
N PRO A 307 -6.99 4.52 30.05
CA PRO A 307 -7.01 3.88 31.35
C PRO A 307 -7.67 2.49 31.22
N PRO A 308 -7.16 1.45 31.88
CA PRO A 308 -7.72 0.09 31.82
C PRO A 308 -9.24 0.07 31.99
N GLU A 309 -9.77 0.96 32.83
CA GLU A 309 -11.18 1.09 33.16
C GLU A 309 -12.06 1.49 31.97
N GLN A 310 -11.52 2.21 30.98
CA GLN A 310 -12.26 2.61 29.78
C GLN A 310 -12.47 1.44 28.80
N PHE A 311 -11.65 0.38 28.89
CA PHE A 311 -11.86 -0.84 28.12
C PHE A 311 -12.93 -1.76 28.73
N ILE A 312 -13.18 -1.63 30.04
CA ILE A 312 -14.15 -2.48 30.77
C ILE A 312 -15.60 -2.18 30.31
N GLY A 313 -15.88 -0.95 29.83
CA GLY A 313 -17.23 -0.54 29.41
C GLY A 313 -17.65 -0.94 27.99
N ILE A 314 -16.71 -1.32 27.12
CA ILE A 314 -16.97 -1.47 25.67
C ILE A 314 -17.54 -2.86 25.33
N GLY A 315 -17.26 -3.87 26.16
CA GLY A 315 -17.83 -5.22 26.01
C GLY A 315 -19.29 -5.35 26.46
N HIS A 316 -19.88 -4.30 27.03
CA HIS A 316 -21.24 -4.29 27.58
C HIS A 316 -22.16 -3.29 26.89
N ALA A 317 -21.97 -3.05 25.59
CA ALA A 317 -23.05 -2.46 24.79
C ALA A 317 -24.26 -3.37 24.92
N LYS A 318 -25.22 -2.97 25.76
CA LYS A 318 -26.49 -3.65 25.98
C LYS A 318 -27.10 -3.89 24.61
N THR A 319 -27.01 -5.12 24.11
CA THR A 319 -27.92 -5.60 23.08
C THR A 319 -29.30 -5.37 23.65
N GLY A 320 -29.93 -4.28 23.21
CA GLY A 320 -31.31 -3.99 23.53
C GLY A 320 -32.10 -5.22 23.14
N VAL A 321 -32.54 -5.95 24.15
CA VAL A 321 -33.44 -7.08 24.02
C VAL A 321 -34.72 -6.51 23.42
N LEU A 322 -34.83 -6.58 22.09
CA LEU A 322 -36.12 -6.54 21.44
C LEU A 322 -36.82 -7.85 21.76
N GLU A 323 -38.08 -7.68 22.16
CA GLU A 323 -39.01 -8.67 22.68
C GLU A 323 -39.05 -10.00 21.90
N PRO A 324 -39.42 -11.09 22.60
CA PRO A 324 -39.31 -12.44 22.08
C PRO A 324 -40.36 -12.72 21.01
N ASN A 325 -39.92 -13.21 19.85
CA ASN A 325 -40.80 -13.90 18.90
C ASN A 325 -40.33 -15.35 18.80
N GLU A 326 -41.24 -16.26 19.12
CA GLU A 326 -41.02 -17.70 19.30
C GLU A 326 -40.76 -18.41 17.96
N ALA A 327 -39.61 -19.09 17.84
CA ALA A 327 -39.41 -20.36 17.12
C ALA A 327 -37.92 -20.75 17.18
N SER A 328 -37.60 -21.61 18.15
CA SER A 328 -36.24 -21.94 18.59
C SER A 328 -35.49 -22.86 17.62
N THR A 329 -34.48 -22.32 16.92
CA THR A 329 -33.32 -23.09 16.45
C THR A 329 -32.21 -22.99 17.52
N PRO A 330 -31.40 -24.02 17.79
CA PRO A 330 -30.31 -23.95 18.76
C PRO A 330 -29.31 -22.89 18.31
N ARG A 331 -29.34 -21.69 18.93
CA ARG A 331 -28.37 -20.64 18.67
C ARG A 331 -26.99 -21.13 19.14
N PRO A 332 -25.93 -21.01 18.33
CA PRO A 332 -24.56 -21.17 18.81
C PRO A 332 -24.39 -20.28 20.04
N GLY A 333 -23.84 -20.85 21.12
CA GLY A 333 -23.64 -20.13 22.38
C GLY A 333 -22.89 -18.81 22.15
N PRO A 334 -23.19 -17.75 22.93
CA PRO A 334 -22.54 -16.46 22.78
C PRO A 334 -21.02 -16.67 22.83
N SER A 335 -20.34 -16.26 21.77
CA SER A 335 -18.88 -16.27 21.73
C SER A 335 -18.36 -15.52 22.95
N PRO A 336 -17.36 -16.07 23.68
CA PRO A 336 -16.82 -15.41 24.86
C PRO A 336 -16.37 -14.00 24.48
N SER A 337 -16.91 -13.00 25.18
CA SER A 337 -16.51 -11.62 24.97
C SER A 337 -15.03 -11.47 25.34
N PRO A 338 -14.23 -10.75 24.52
CA PRO A 338 -12.84 -10.52 24.81
C PRO A 338 -12.71 -9.80 26.16
N SER A 339 -11.88 -10.34 27.04
CA SER A 339 -11.60 -9.73 28.34
C SER A 339 -10.91 -8.38 28.13
N PRO A 340 -11.21 -7.35 28.95
CA PRO A 340 -10.57 -6.04 28.83
C PRO A 340 -9.06 -6.18 29.06
N LEU A 341 -8.25 -5.45 28.27
CA LEU A 341 -6.80 -5.39 28.45
C LEU A 341 -6.50 -4.65 29.75
N ILE A 342 -5.92 -5.36 30.72
CA ILE A 342 -5.39 -4.76 31.93
C ILE A 342 -3.91 -4.46 31.66
N TRP A 343 -3.58 -3.18 31.51
CA TRP A 343 -2.19 -2.74 31.51
C TRP A 343 -1.60 -2.94 32.90
N THR A 344 -0.62 -3.83 33.00
CA THR A 344 0.16 -4.02 34.22
C THR A 344 1.55 -3.40 34.04
N TRP A 345 2.09 -2.85 35.13
CA TRP A 345 3.42 -2.23 35.18
C TRP A 345 4.45 -3.19 35.81
N ASP A 346 4.17 -4.49 35.76
CA ASP A 346 4.93 -5.58 36.38
C ASP A 346 6.02 -6.15 35.46
N TRP A 347 6.42 -5.41 34.44
CA TRP A 347 7.45 -5.85 33.50
C TRP A 347 8.86 -5.54 34.02
N GLU A 348 9.76 -6.51 33.88
CA GLU A 348 11.18 -6.36 34.19
C GLU A 348 11.97 -6.07 32.91
N LEU A 349 12.26 -4.79 32.65
CA LEU A 349 13.02 -4.35 31.47
C LEU A 349 14.38 -3.76 31.88
N PRO A 350 15.36 -4.60 32.28
CA PRO A 350 16.63 -4.13 32.87
C PRO A 350 17.50 -3.30 31.93
N LYS A 351 17.27 -3.38 30.61
CA LYS A 351 18.04 -2.68 29.57
C LYS A 351 17.34 -1.42 29.04
N LEU A 352 16.13 -1.12 29.53
CA LEU A 352 15.34 0.00 29.04
C LEU A 352 15.98 1.32 29.45
N THR A 353 16.45 2.08 28.47
CA THR A 353 17.05 3.41 28.68
C THR A 353 16.19 4.52 28.11
N ASN A 354 15.30 4.20 27.17
CA ASN A 354 14.43 5.17 26.51
C ASN A 354 12.97 4.72 26.65
N LEU A 355 12.24 5.38 27.54
CA LEU A 355 10.81 5.17 27.71
C LEU A 355 10.04 6.42 27.26
N THR A 356 9.11 6.24 26.35
CA THR A 356 8.16 7.28 25.97
C THR A 356 6.77 6.67 25.96
N LEU A 357 6.05 6.89 27.05
CA LEU A 357 4.64 6.56 27.16
C LEU A 357 3.91 7.88 27.22
N VAL A 358 2.92 8.04 26.36
CA VAL A 358 2.23 9.32 26.31
C VAL A 358 0.74 9.14 26.56
N ILE A 359 0.35 9.60 27.75
CA ILE A 359 -0.97 9.52 28.34
C ILE A 359 -1.64 10.88 28.09
N PRO A 360 -2.90 10.96 27.64
CA PRO A 360 -3.55 12.25 27.47
C PRO A 360 -3.83 12.85 28.83
N ILE A 361 -3.74 14.18 28.85
CA ILE A 361 -4.59 14.97 29.73
C ILE A 361 -5.96 14.95 29.04
N GLN A 362 -6.96 14.33 29.67
CA GLN A 362 -8.34 14.60 29.27
C GLN A 362 -8.52 16.11 29.40
N ASP A 363 -8.79 16.80 28.29
CA ASP A 363 -9.42 18.13 28.34
C ASP A 363 -10.83 17.92 28.91
N ALA A 364 -10.89 17.72 30.22
CA ALA A 364 -12.10 17.72 30.99
C ALA A 364 -12.67 19.14 30.89
N GLY A 365 -13.65 19.32 30.01
CA GLY A 365 -14.55 20.48 30.10
C GLY A 365 -14.21 21.70 29.25
N ARG A 366 -13.90 21.53 27.95
CA ARG A 366 -14.39 22.53 26.98
C ARG A 366 -15.80 22.19 26.54
N ASP A 367 -16.74 22.34 27.47
CA ASP A 367 -18.13 22.66 27.13
C ASP A 367 -18.12 24.05 26.49
N THR A 368 -17.79 24.15 25.20
CA THR A 368 -18.16 25.31 24.41
C THR A 368 -19.66 25.25 24.17
N LYS A 369 -20.44 25.66 25.17
CA LYS A 369 -21.82 26.11 24.94
C LYS A 369 -21.75 27.23 23.90
N SER A 370 -22.22 26.95 22.69
CA SER A 370 -22.62 27.95 21.70
C SER A 370 -24.14 27.97 21.62
#